data_AF-D6PD88-F1
#
_entry.id   AF-D6PD88-F1
#
_cell.length_a   1.000
_cell.length_b   1.000
_cell.length_c   1.000
_cell.angle_alpha   90.00
_cell.angle_beta   90.00
_cell.angle_gamma   90.00
#
_symmetry.space_group_name_H-M   'P 1'
#
loop_
_entity.id
_entity.type
_entity.pdbx_description
1 polymer ?
#
loop_
_entity_poly.entity_id
_entity_poly.type
_entity_poly.pdbx_seq_one_letter_code
_entity_poly.pdbx_strand_id
1 'polypeptide(L)' 'MIIHFVVVVQLDTVFRKPFLIKGDKTILQPGMVFAVDGSVLTNDFRAQVGDSFIITETGYEQITHHPKTVDEIII' A
#
# COMPACT_ATOMS: atom_id res chain seq x y z
N MET A 1 18.55 2.80 -9.87
CA MET A 1 17.22 3.08 -9.30
C MET A 1 16.70 1.79 -8.69
N ILE A 2 16.62 1.72 -7.36
CA ILE A 2 16.07 0.53 -6.69
C ILE A 2 14.61 0.85 -6.38
N ILE A 3 13.70 0.07 -6.95
CA ILE A 3 12.27 0.14 -6.61
C ILE A 3 12.07 -0.78 -5.40
N HIS A 4 11.79 -0.20 -4.24
CA HIS A 4 11.44 -0.94 -3.03
C HIS A 4 9.92 -0.93 -2.87
N PHE A 5 9.29 -2.06 -3.16
CA PHE A 5 7.93 -2.34 -2.72
C PHE A 5 7.97 -2.69 -1.23
N VAL A 6 7.89 -1.67 -0.37
CA VAL A 6 7.79 -1.78 1.09
C VAL A 6 6.90 -0.60 1.49
N VAL A 7 5.65 -0.81 1.89
CA VAL A 7 5.19 -1.17 3.24
C VAL A 7 3.73 -1.65 3.17
N VAL A 8 3.34 -2.58 4.04
CA VAL A 8 1.96 -2.99 4.26
C VAL A 8 1.60 -2.75 5.73
N VAL A 9 0.61 -1.91 5.96
CA VAL A 9 0.01 -1.69 7.30
C VAL A 9 -1.45 -2.07 7.22
N GLN A 10 -1.87 -3.07 7.98
CA GLN A 10 -3.28 -3.28 8.23
C GLN A 10 -3.78 -2.16 9.15
N LEU A 11 -4.81 -1.44 8.71
CA LEU A 11 -5.41 -0.32 9.46
C LEU A 11 -6.34 -0.85 10.56
N ASP A 12 -5.79 -1.61 11.50
CA ASP A 12 -6.47 -2.06 12.72
C ASP A 12 -5.52 -1.99 13.92
N THR A 13 -4.75 -0.90 14.07
CA THR A 13 -3.90 -0.59 15.26
C THR A 13 -2.86 -1.65 15.66
N VAL A 14 -2.80 -2.81 15.00
CA VAL A 14 -1.95 -3.94 15.37
C VAL A 14 -1.30 -4.50 14.12
N PHE A 15 0.00 -4.26 13.97
CA PHE A 15 0.79 -4.81 12.86
C PHE A 15 0.76 -6.34 12.89
N ARG A 16 -0.11 -6.93 12.07
CA ARG A 16 -0.33 -8.38 11.99
C ARG A 16 -0.45 -8.81 10.54
N LYS A 17 -0.20 -10.11 10.35
CA LYS A 17 -0.38 -10.77 9.06
C LYS A 17 -1.83 -10.62 8.56
N PRO A 18 -2.03 -10.64 7.24
CA PRO A 18 -1.01 -10.88 6.19
C PRO A 18 -0.22 -9.64 5.75
N PHE A 19 0.97 -9.86 5.17
CA PHE A 19 1.78 -8.79 4.56
C PHE A 19 1.87 -9.01 3.04
N LEU A 20 1.75 -7.94 2.25
CA LEU A 20 2.06 -7.98 0.81
C LEU A 20 3.58 -7.92 0.60
N ILE A 21 4.25 -9.03 0.90
CA ILE A 21 5.70 -9.20 0.71
C ILE A 21 5.99 -10.43 -0.14
N LYS A 22 7.13 -10.43 -0.82
CA LYS A 22 7.55 -11.57 -1.63
C LYS A 22 7.65 -12.83 -0.77
N GLY A 23 6.92 -13.87 -1.16
CA GLY A 23 6.96 -15.18 -0.51
C GLY A 23 5.91 -15.40 0.57
N ASP A 24 5.16 -14.36 0.96
CA ASP A 24 3.93 -14.58 1.73
C ASP A 24 2.90 -15.30 0.83
N LYS A 25 2.23 -16.31 1.39
CA LYS A 25 1.26 -17.16 0.70
C LYS A 25 -0.12 -17.12 1.37
N THR A 26 -0.34 -16.23 2.33
CA THR A 26 -1.66 -16.08 2.95
C THR A 26 -2.69 -15.69 1.89
N ILE A 27 -3.80 -16.43 1.86
CA ILE A 27 -4.92 -16.13 0.96
C ILE A 27 -5.71 -14.96 1.53
N LEU A 28 -5.85 -13.90 0.74
CA LEU A 28 -6.63 -12.72 1.10
C LEU A 28 -8.11 -13.09 1.26
N GLN A 29 -8.74 -12.56 2.29
CA GLN A 29 -10.15 -12.80 2.60
C GLN A 29 -10.92 -11.46 2.59
N PRO A 30 -12.21 -11.47 2.22
CA PRO A 30 -13.06 -10.29 2.35
C PRO A 30 -13.02 -9.71 3.77
N GLY A 31 -13.00 -8.38 3.87
CA GLY A 31 -12.90 -7.64 5.13
C GLY A 31 -11.47 -7.36 5.61
N MET A 32 -10.44 -7.95 4.97
CA MET A 32 -9.05 -7.51 5.20
C MET A 32 -8.83 -6.11 4.63
N VAL A 33 -8.07 -5.28 5.35
CA VAL A 33 -7.74 -3.91 4.96
C VAL A 33 -6.23 -3.77 4.80
N PHE A 34 -5.78 -3.17 3.72
CA PHE A 34 -4.36 -3.00 3.42
C PHE A 34 -4.04 -1.55 3.12
N ALA A 35 -3.04 -0.99 3.79
CA ALA A 35 -2.24 0.06 3.19
C ALA A 35 -1.26 -0.59 2.19
N VAL A 36 -1.25 -0.07 0.96
CA VAL A 36 -0.41 -0.54 -0.14
C VAL A 36 0.48 0.63 -0.55
N ASP A 37 1.72 0.58 -0.08
CA ASP A 37 2.69 1.66 -0.28
C ASP A 37 3.84 1.22 -1.19
N GLY A 38 4.00 1.90 -2.32
CA GLY A 38 5.16 1.77 -3.20
C GLY A 38 6.14 2.92 -2.99
N SER A 39 7.43 2.65 -2.93
CA SER A 39 8.45 3.70 -2.85
C SER A 39 9.61 3.51 -3.81
N VAL A 40 10.17 4.63 -4.25
CA VAL A 40 11.41 4.68 -5.02
C VAL A 40 12.44 5.49 -4.24
N LEU A 41 13.67 4.99 -4.25
CA LEU A 41 14.79 5.64 -3.59
C LEU A 41 15.94 5.82 -4.58
N THR A 42 16.48 7.03 -4.57
CA THR A 42 17.76 7.40 -5.17
C THR A 42 18.67 7.96 -4.07
N ASN A 43 19.90 8.36 -4.41
CA ASN A 43 20.84 8.88 -3.41
C ASN A 43 20.32 10.15 -2.71
N ASP A 44 19.60 11.00 -3.43
CA ASP A 44 19.23 12.34 -2.96
C ASP A 44 17.71 12.56 -2.87
N PHE A 45 16.92 11.57 -3.28
CA PHE A 45 15.47 11.71 -3.36
C PHE A 45 14.73 10.40 -3.07
N ARG A 46 13.62 10.52 -2.34
CA ARG A 46 12.66 9.45 -2.09
C ARG A 46 11.25 9.93 -2.43
N ALA A 47 10.52 9.14 -3.19
CA ALA A 47 9.07 9.29 -3.34
C ALA A 47 8.36 8.04 -2.83
N GLN A 48 7.20 8.24 -2.21
CA GLN A 48 6.29 7.17 -1.81
C GLN A 48 4.88 7.57 -2.21
N VAL A 49 4.15 6.60 -2.75
CA VAL A 49 2.73 6.71 -3.06
C VAL A 49 2.04 5.55 -2.38
N GLY A 50 0.96 5.85 -1.67
CA GLY A 50 0.30 4.91 -0.78
C GLY A 50 -1.20 5.07 -0.80
N ASP A 51 -1.92 3.96 -0.85
CA ASP A 51 -3.38 3.93 -0.79
C ASP A 51 -3.87 2.82 0.13
N SER A 52 -5.06 2.99 0.68
CA SER A 52 -5.75 1.96 1.48
C SER A 52 -6.82 1.27 0.67
N PHE A 53 -6.92 -0.05 0.84
CA PHE A 53 -7.86 -0.91 0.14
C PHE A 53 -8.54 -1.87 1.11
N ILE A 54 -9.81 -2.17 0.87
CA ILE A 54 -10.52 -3.27 1.51
C ILE A 54 -10.71 -4.40 0.50
N ILE A 55 -10.46 -5.64 0.92
CA ILE A 55 -10.73 -6.82 0.10
C ILE A 55 -12.23 -7.13 0.18
N THR A 56 -12.84 -7.39 -0.97
CA THR A 56 -14.25 -7.74 -1.12
C THR A 56 -14.39 -9.16 -1.65
N GLU A 57 -15.61 -9.69 -1.70
CA GLU A 57 -15.88 -11.05 -2.21
C GLU A 57 -15.41 -11.24 -3.66
N THR A 58 -15.42 -10.18 -4.46
CA THR A 58 -15.12 -10.23 -5.90
C THR A 58 -13.85 -9.48 -6.29
N GLY A 59 -13.08 -8.96 -5.32
CA GLY A 59 -11.87 -8.19 -5.59
C GLY A 59 -11.46 -7.28 -4.44
N TYR A 60 -11.35 -5.99 -4.72
CA TYR A 60 -10.99 -4.97 -3.74
C TYR A 60 -11.69 -3.64 -4.04
N GLU A 61 -11.77 -2.78 -3.02
CA GLU A 61 -12.23 -1.40 -3.13
C GLU A 61 -11.18 -0.46 -2.54
N GLN A 62 -10.86 0.62 -3.25
CA GLN A 62 -9.96 1.67 -2.80
C GLN A 62 -10.72 2.63 -1.88
N ILE A 63 -10.24 2.84 -0.66
CA ILE A 63 -10.94 3.64 0.36
C ILE A 63 -10.25 4.97 0.66
N THR A 64 -9.04 5.20 0.15
CA THR A 64 -8.38 6.52 0.15
C THR A 64 -8.24 7.04 -1.27
N HIS A 65 -8.48 8.33 -1.46
CA HIS A 65 -8.32 8.97 -2.76
C HIS A 65 -7.45 10.21 -2.59
N HIS A 66 -6.34 10.25 -3.31
CA HIS A 66 -5.43 11.38 -3.34
C HIS A 66 -5.04 11.69 -4.80
N PRO A 67 -4.66 12.94 -5.11
CA PRO A 67 -4.21 13.30 -6.44
C PRO A 67 -2.97 12.50 -6.85
N LYS A 68 -2.95 12.03 -8.10
CA LYS A 68 -1.89 11.14 -8.62
C LYS A 68 -0.84 11.87 -9.45
N THR A 69 -0.99 13.19 -9.62
CA THR A 69 -0.07 14.06 -10.34
C THR A 69 0.63 14.97 -9.36
N VAL A 70 1.93 15.24 -9.59
CA VAL A 70 2.73 16.07 -8.67
C VAL A 70 2.15 17.48 -8.53
N ASP A 71 1.62 18.02 -9.62
CA ASP A 71 1.07 19.39 -9.67
C ASP A 71 -0.20 19.56 -8.81
N GLU A 72 -0.88 18.47 -8.46
CA GLU A 72 -2.08 18.46 -7.64
C GLU A 72 -1.81 18.11 -6.16
N ILE A 73 -0.56 17.85 -5.79
CA ILE A 73 -0.16 17.45 -4.43
C ILE A 73 0.49 18.64 -3.72
N ILE A 74 0.12 18.87 -2.46
CA ILE A 74 0.83 19.80 -1.57
C ILE A 74 1.99 19.02 -0.93
N ILE A 75 3.24 19.39 -1.24
CA ILE A 75 4.48 18.76 -0.77
C ILE A 75 5.01 19.46 0.48
#